data_AF-A0A1H7XRH8-F1
#
_entry.id   AF-A0A1H7XRH8-F1
#
_cell.length_a   1.000
_cell.length_b   1.000
_cell.length_c   1.000
_cell.angle_alpha   90.00
_cell.angle_beta   90.00
_cell.angle_gamma   90.00
#
_symmetry.space_group_name_H-M   'P 1'
#
loop_
_entity.id
_entity.type
_entity.pdbx_description
1 polymer ?
#
loop_
_entity_poly.entity_id
_entity_poly.type
_entity_poly.pdbx_seq_one_letter_code
_entity_poly.pdbx_strand_id
1 'polypeptide(L)'
;DATNLWHKRRNSRVFMNKSVVEVVEILFEEWQNKSPLFASSLSLDHSGLQQQYDIRPFIMQSNESDYDFLTRLLRSEGINWLIDEAQPIVPSNNSPIEAQKLRLIDDNSQYQALNRRNIRYHRSDATEQFDSITSFIGQRSLQPTAVHLQRWQATALEQEEGAGSVQSKHQHSDHQDNASLGLEQAWHISPAWIQDLKGEDQATASGNSQVEKLNQHLSDYYAGQSKQFIAKASVRDSQVGYWFKLDGHPEIEQHSGADQEFLIVGKRYYNQNNLPKDLDQQVQQLLQRSQWTPKHKTDTNQATHTDQERQASELILQRRNIKTVPEYNPLQHR
;
A
#
# COMPACT_ATOMS: atom_id res chain seq x y z
N ASP A 1 1.00 -14.95 2.91
CA ASP A 1 -0.34 -15.15 3.52
C ASP A 1 -1.25 -15.96 2.58
N ALA A 2 -2.52 -16.14 2.98
CA ALA A 2 -3.53 -16.94 2.27
C ALA A 2 -3.98 -16.35 0.92
N THR A 3 -3.78 -15.05 0.67
CA THR A 3 -4.12 -14.39 -0.61
C THR A 3 -3.27 -14.92 -1.77
N ASN A 4 -2.18 -15.64 -1.50
CA ASN A 4 -1.42 -16.35 -2.54
C ASN A 4 -2.27 -17.33 -3.37
N LEU A 5 -3.38 -17.85 -2.79
CA LEU A 5 -4.32 -18.70 -3.51
C LEU A 5 -5.04 -17.96 -4.64
N TRP A 6 -5.22 -16.64 -4.54
CA TRP A 6 -5.87 -15.82 -5.56
C TRP A 6 -5.09 -15.77 -6.88
N HIS A 7 -3.76 -15.95 -6.83
CA HIS A 7 -2.94 -16.09 -8.04
C HIS A 7 -3.16 -17.42 -8.78
N LYS A 8 -3.71 -18.43 -8.12
CA LYS A 8 -3.83 -19.79 -8.68
C LYS A 8 -5.14 -20.01 -9.44
N ARG A 9 -6.17 -19.22 -9.16
CA ARG A 9 -7.46 -19.29 -9.85
C ARG A 9 -7.53 -18.21 -10.92
N ARG A 10 -7.83 -18.62 -12.15
CA ARG A 10 -8.20 -17.74 -13.26
C ARG A 10 -9.65 -17.98 -13.63
N ASN A 11 -10.38 -16.93 -13.95
CA ASN A 11 -11.80 -17.05 -14.27
C ASN A 11 -12.24 -16.00 -15.29
N SER A 12 -13.41 -16.23 -15.90
CA SER A 12 -14.13 -15.25 -16.70
C SER A 12 -15.58 -15.16 -16.20
N ARG A 13 -15.99 -13.99 -15.70
CA ARG A 13 -17.35 -13.78 -15.18
C ARG A 13 -17.73 -12.32 -15.19
N VAL A 14 -19.02 -12.08 -15.09
CA VAL A 14 -19.62 -10.75 -15.04
C VAL A 14 -20.32 -10.55 -13.70
N PHE A 15 -20.09 -9.40 -13.09
CA PHE A 15 -20.86 -8.89 -11.95
C PHE A 15 -21.68 -7.71 -12.44
N MET A 16 -23.00 -7.79 -12.24
CA MET A 16 -23.94 -6.74 -12.63
C MET A 16 -24.39 -6.01 -11.37
N ASN A 17 -24.46 -4.68 -11.45
CA ASN A 17 -25.01 -3.82 -10.40
C ASN A 17 -24.33 -4.07 -9.04
N LYS A 18 -23.01 -3.99 -9.04
CA LYS A 18 -22.18 -4.18 -7.85
C LYS A 18 -21.15 -3.07 -7.70
N SER A 19 -20.92 -2.69 -6.44
CA SER A 19 -19.74 -1.92 -6.05
C SER A 19 -18.51 -2.81 -6.02
N VAL A 20 -17.33 -2.19 -6.04
CA VAL A 20 -16.05 -2.93 -5.91
C VAL A 20 -15.96 -3.68 -4.58
N VAL A 21 -16.47 -3.10 -3.48
CA VAL A 21 -16.44 -3.73 -2.16
C VAL A 21 -17.30 -4.99 -2.14
N GLU A 22 -18.51 -4.94 -2.70
CA GLU A 22 -19.36 -6.13 -2.80
C GLU A 22 -18.71 -7.24 -3.65
N VAL A 23 -18.01 -6.88 -4.73
CA VAL A 23 -17.27 -7.87 -5.53
C VAL A 23 -16.16 -8.53 -4.71
N VAL A 24 -15.44 -7.76 -3.89
CA VAL A 24 -14.41 -8.30 -2.98
C VAL A 24 -15.05 -9.27 -1.98
N GLU A 25 -16.17 -8.91 -1.37
CA GLU A 25 -16.91 -9.74 -0.41
C GLU A 25 -17.37 -11.06 -1.04
N ILE A 26 -18.01 -11.01 -2.21
CA ILE A 26 -18.46 -12.21 -2.93
C ILE A 26 -17.28 -13.16 -3.20
N LEU A 27 -16.15 -12.61 -3.67
CA LEU A 27 -14.96 -13.42 -3.93
C LEU A 27 -14.37 -14.02 -2.66
N PHE A 28 -14.36 -13.24 -1.59
CA PHE A 28 -13.85 -13.68 -0.31
C PHE A 28 -14.69 -14.84 0.25
N GLU A 29 -16.01 -14.70 0.27
CA GLU A 29 -16.95 -15.74 0.70
C GLU A 29 -16.85 -17.00 -0.16
N GLU A 30 -16.72 -16.87 -1.48
CA GLU A 30 -16.48 -18.01 -2.37
C GLU A 30 -15.21 -18.78 -1.97
N TRP A 31 -14.13 -18.07 -1.62
CA TRP A 31 -12.87 -18.69 -1.20
C TRP A 31 -13.00 -19.36 0.17
N GLN A 32 -13.72 -18.74 1.11
CA GLN A 32 -14.03 -19.35 2.41
C GLN A 32 -14.84 -20.64 2.25
N ASN A 33 -15.85 -20.64 1.38
CA ASN A 33 -16.70 -21.81 1.10
C ASN A 33 -15.93 -22.93 0.38
N LYS A 34 -14.97 -22.59 -0.48
CA LYS A 34 -14.18 -23.56 -1.24
C LYS A 34 -13.04 -24.19 -0.44
N SER A 35 -12.48 -23.46 0.53
CA SER A 35 -11.29 -23.89 1.25
C SER A 35 -11.45 -23.65 2.76
N PRO A 36 -11.61 -24.73 3.55
CA PRO A 36 -11.61 -24.63 5.01
C PRO A 36 -10.31 -24.01 5.55
N LEU A 37 -9.18 -24.25 4.87
CA LEU A 37 -7.89 -23.65 5.21
C LEU A 37 -7.91 -22.13 5.01
N PHE A 38 -8.48 -21.63 3.91
CA PHE A 38 -8.61 -20.18 3.69
C PHE A 38 -9.53 -19.58 4.75
N ALA A 39 -10.68 -20.20 5.00
CA ALA A 39 -11.66 -19.75 5.99
C ALA A 39 -11.09 -19.66 7.42
N SER A 40 -10.21 -20.59 7.81
CA SER A 40 -9.56 -20.56 9.13
C SER A 40 -8.37 -19.60 9.22
N SER A 41 -7.78 -19.21 8.08
CA SER A 41 -6.51 -18.47 8.05
C SER A 41 -6.67 -16.97 7.84
N LEU A 42 -7.75 -16.53 7.21
CA LEU A 42 -7.93 -15.12 6.82
C LEU A 42 -9.39 -14.67 7.01
N SER A 43 -9.58 -13.52 7.64
CA SER A 43 -10.87 -12.80 7.71
C SER A 43 -10.82 -11.48 6.97
N LEU A 44 -11.93 -11.07 6.34
CA LEU A 44 -12.05 -9.78 5.67
C LEU A 44 -12.47 -8.70 6.69
N ASP A 45 -11.79 -7.57 6.67
CA ASP A 45 -12.07 -6.40 7.49
C ASP A 45 -12.23 -5.16 6.60
N HIS A 46 -13.48 -4.72 6.39
CA HIS A 46 -13.81 -3.50 5.67
C HIS A 46 -14.09 -2.31 6.59
N SER A 47 -13.82 -2.41 7.91
CA SER A 47 -14.08 -1.33 8.87
C SER A 47 -13.25 -0.06 8.61
N GLY A 48 -12.14 -0.21 7.86
CA GLY A 48 -11.29 0.90 7.44
C GLY A 48 -11.80 1.66 6.21
N LEU A 49 -13.00 1.35 5.70
CA LEU A 49 -13.63 2.05 4.60
C LEU A 49 -14.59 3.12 5.13
N GLN A 50 -14.36 4.38 4.76
CA GLN A 50 -15.20 5.51 5.17
C GLN A 50 -16.06 6.08 4.02
N GLN A 51 -15.69 5.80 2.77
CA GLN A 51 -16.36 6.33 1.60
C GLN A 51 -17.53 5.44 1.16
N GLN A 52 -18.44 6.04 0.39
CA GLN A 52 -19.42 5.30 -0.38
C GLN A 52 -18.83 4.97 -1.75
N TYR A 53 -19.08 3.75 -2.22
CA TYR A 53 -18.59 3.25 -3.51
C TYR A 53 -19.73 3.16 -4.50
N ASP A 54 -19.46 3.59 -5.72
CA ASP A 54 -20.45 3.56 -6.76
C ASP A 54 -20.80 2.13 -7.16
N ILE A 55 -22.07 1.91 -7.45
CA ILE A 55 -22.58 0.67 -8.00
C ILE A 55 -22.35 0.71 -9.51
N ARG A 56 -21.48 -0.17 -10.00
CA ARG A 56 -21.17 -0.27 -11.43
C ARG A 56 -22.22 -1.14 -12.12
N PRO A 57 -22.77 -0.72 -13.28
CA PRO A 57 -23.73 -1.55 -14.01
C PRO A 57 -23.09 -2.83 -14.53
N PHE A 58 -21.78 -2.80 -14.82
CA PHE A 58 -21.03 -3.91 -15.37
C PHE A 58 -19.59 -3.95 -14.85
N ILE A 59 -19.18 -5.11 -14.34
CA ILE A 59 -17.79 -5.43 -14.00
C ILE A 59 -17.47 -6.81 -14.59
N MET A 60 -16.39 -6.93 -15.35
CA MET A 60 -15.98 -8.19 -15.94
C MET A 60 -14.59 -8.60 -15.45
N GLN A 61 -14.50 -9.82 -14.94
CA GLN A 61 -13.24 -10.56 -14.86
C GLN A 61 -13.08 -11.29 -16.19
N SER A 62 -11.99 -11.06 -16.93
CA SER A 62 -11.80 -11.66 -18.27
C SER A 62 -10.50 -12.44 -18.34
N ASN A 63 -10.57 -13.76 -18.17
CA ASN A 63 -9.44 -14.69 -18.20
C ASN A 63 -8.22 -14.18 -17.40
N GLU A 64 -8.45 -13.59 -16.24
CA GLU A 64 -7.42 -13.03 -15.36
C GLU A 64 -7.46 -13.75 -14.01
N SER A 65 -6.38 -13.65 -13.23
CA SER A 65 -6.37 -14.24 -11.89
C SER A 65 -7.31 -13.47 -10.96
N ASP A 66 -7.82 -14.12 -9.91
CA ASP A 66 -8.62 -13.42 -8.89
C ASP A 66 -7.78 -12.29 -8.23
N TYR A 67 -6.46 -12.47 -8.13
CA TYR A 67 -5.55 -11.43 -7.64
C TYR A 67 -5.49 -10.20 -8.56
N ASP A 68 -5.26 -10.40 -9.85
CA ASP A 68 -5.14 -9.28 -10.81
C ASP A 68 -6.47 -8.50 -10.88
N PHE A 69 -7.58 -9.24 -10.87
CA PHE A 69 -8.93 -8.68 -10.88
C PHE A 69 -9.24 -7.86 -9.61
N LEU A 70 -8.99 -8.43 -8.42
CA LEU A 70 -9.24 -7.71 -7.16
C LEU A 70 -8.35 -6.48 -7.05
N THR A 71 -7.06 -6.61 -7.34
CA THR A 71 -6.11 -5.51 -7.19
C THR A 71 -6.37 -4.38 -8.18
N ARG A 72 -6.72 -4.65 -9.45
CA ARG A 72 -7.05 -3.57 -10.39
C ARG A 72 -8.31 -2.80 -9.95
N LEU A 73 -9.31 -3.49 -9.40
CA LEU A 73 -10.53 -2.86 -8.90
C LEU A 73 -10.26 -2.00 -7.65
N LEU A 74 -9.57 -2.55 -6.65
CA LEU A 74 -9.19 -1.80 -5.43
C LEU A 74 -8.36 -0.57 -5.79
N ARG A 75 -7.41 -0.70 -6.73
CA ARG A 75 -6.61 0.43 -7.23
C ARG A 75 -7.45 1.50 -7.91
N SER A 76 -8.44 1.11 -8.71
CA SER A 76 -9.33 2.08 -9.37
C SER A 76 -10.16 2.90 -8.38
N GLU A 77 -10.49 2.32 -7.22
CA GLU A 77 -11.22 2.99 -6.13
C GLU A 77 -10.30 3.63 -5.08
N GLY A 78 -8.98 3.61 -5.27
CA GLY A 78 -8.02 4.18 -4.32
C GLY A 78 -7.98 3.45 -2.96
N ILE A 79 -8.46 2.20 -2.90
CA ILE A 79 -8.51 1.40 -1.67
C ILE A 79 -7.18 0.72 -1.47
N ASN A 80 -6.51 0.99 -0.35
CA ASN A 80 -5.35 0.23 0.10
C ASN A 80 -5.80 -1.08 0.74
N TRP A 81 -4.97 -2.11 0.62
CA TRP A 81 -5.18 -3.37 1.31
C TRP A 81 -3.88 -3.85 1.95
N LEU A 82 -4.01 -4.47 3.12
CA LEU A 82 -2.88 -5.08 3.82
C LEU A 82 -3.34 -6.28 4.62
N ILE A 83 -2.39 -7.17 4.91
CA ILE A 83 -2.59 -8.29 5.82
C ILE A 83 -2.07 -7.84 7.19
N ASP A 84 -3.00 -7.79 8.15
CA ASP A 84 -2.73 -7.47 9.54
C ASP A 84 -2.80 -8.74 10.38
N GLU A 85 -2.00 -8.79 11.43
CA GLU A 85 -2.02 -9.90 12.37
C GLU A 85 -3.11 -9.65 13.42
N ALA A 86 -3.79 -10.70 13.88
CA ALA A 86 -4.75 -10.55 14.97
C ALA A 86 -4.08 -10.05 16.26
N GLN A 87 -2.84 -10.50 16.50
CA GLN A 87 -1.96 -10.04 17.57
C GLN A 87 -0.53 -9.81 17.03
N PRO A 88 -0.02 -8.57 17.04
CA PRO A 88 1.34 -8.25 16.59
C PRO A 88 2.45 -8.98 17.35
N ILE A 89 2.22 -9.31 18.63
CA ILE A 89 3.18 -9.94 19.52
C ILE A 89 2.49 -11.08 20.24
N VAL A 90 3.05 -12.28 20.13
CA VAL A 90 2.58 -13.47 20.87
C VAL A 90 3.49 -13.75 22.07
N PRO A 91 2.93 -14.18 23.23
CA PRO A 91 3.69 -14.36 24.46
C PRO A 91 4.59 -15.61 24.45
N SER A 92 4.26 -16.62 23.64
CA SER A 92 5.05 -17.84 23.53
C SER A 92 4.96 -18.45 22.14
N ASN A 93 5.94 -19.27 21.76
CA ASN A 93 5.95 -20.00 20.49
C ASN A 93 4.85 -21.07 20.40
N ASN A 94 4.24 -21.44 21.53
CA ASN A 94 3.14 -22.41 21.59
C ASN A 94 1.76 -21.75 21.50
N SER A 95 1.70 -20.42 21.36
CA SER A 95 0.44 -19.71 21.20
C SER A 95 -0.22 -20.16 19.89
N PRO A 96 -1.54 -20.41 19.87
CA PRO A 96 -2.23 -20.81 18.65
C PRO A 96 -2.12 -19.71 17.60
N ILE A 97 -1.97 -20.12 16.34
CA ILE A 97 -1.96 -19.18 15.21
C ILE A 97 -3.41 -18.75 14.99
N GLU A 98 -3.66 -17.45 15.15
CA GLU A 98 -4.95 -16.84 14.88
C GLU A 98 -5.10 -16.49 13.40
N ALA A 99 -6.35 -16.32 12.94
CA ALA A 99 -6.63 -15.88 11.59
C ALA A 99 -6.12 -14.46 11.36
N GLN A 100 -5.40 -14.26 10.26
CA GLN A 100 -4.97 -12.93 9.82
C GLN A 100 -6.17 -12.12 9.32
N LYS A 101 -6.02 -10.79 9.26
CA LYS A 101 -7.05 -9.88 8.77
C LYS A 101 -6.62 -9.24 7.46
N LEU A 102 -7.39 -9.42 6.41
CA LEU A 102 -7.28 -8.59 5.21
C LEU A 102 -8.03 -7.30 5.46
N ARG A 103 -7.29 -6.22 5.72
CA ARG A 103 -7.88 -4.90 5.99
C ARG A 103 -7.95 -4.10 4.70
N LEU A 104 -9.13 -3.57 4.40
CA LEU A 104 -9.35 -2.59 3.34
C LEU A 104 -9.41 -1.20 3.97
N ILE A 105 -8.63 -0.26 3.42
CA ILE A 105 -8.43 1.08 4.00
C ILE A 105 -8.46 2.14 2.90
N ASP A 106 -9.34 3.12 3.01
CA ASP A 106 -9.46 4.24 2.06
C ASP A 106 -9.04 5.60 2.64
N ASP A 107 -8.83 5.68 3.95
CA ASP A 107 -8.43 6.89 4.66
C ASP A 107 -7.30 6.65 5.68
N ASN A 108 -6.35 7.58 5.74
CA ASN A 108 -5.18 7.46 6.61
C ASN A 108 -5.50 7.45 8.11
N SER A 109 -6.68 7.95 8.53
CA SER A 109 -7.12 7.92 9.92
C SER A 109 -7.33 6.50 10.45
N GLN A 110 -7.52 5.52 9.56
CA GLN A 110 -7.77 4.13 9.91
C GLN A 110 -6.51 3.32 10.18
N TYR A 111 -5.33 3.90 9.89
CA TYR A 111 -4.05 3.32 10.30
C TYR A 111 -3.80 3.54 11.80
N GLN A 112 -3.36 2.47 12.46
CA GLN A 112 -3.16 2.47 13.90
C GLN A 112 -1.73 2.90 14.27
N ALA A 113 -1.58 3.47 15.46
CA ALA A 113 -0.25 3.75 15.99
C ALA A 113 0.41 2.43 16.38
N LEU A 114 1.73 2.31 16.19
CA LEU A 114 2.49 1.24 16.84
C LEU A 114 2.30 1.31 18.37
N ASN A 115 2.31 0.15 19.03
CA ASN A 115 2.18 0.09 20.50
C ASN A 115 3.23 0.94 21.23
N ARG A 116 4.46 0.97 20.71
CA ARG A 116 5.55 1.80 21.24
C ARG A 116 5.37 3.31 20.98
N ARG A 117 4.52 3.66 20.00
CA ARG A 117 4.19 5.01 19.48
C ARG A 117 5.36 5.81 18.90
N ASN A 118 6.48 5.84 19.59
CA ASN A 118 7.64 6.65 19.25
C ASN A 118 8.84 5.76 18.93
N ILE A 119 9.63 6.19 17.95
CA ILE A 119 10.90 5.55 17.59
C ILE A 119 11.97 6.63 17.56
N ARG A 120 13.09 6.37 18.22
CA ARG A 120 14.20 7.32 18.28
C ARG A 120 15.12 7.18 17.09
N TYR A 121 15.58 8.30 16.56
CA TYR A 121 16.70 8.40 15.66
C TYR A 121 17.99 8.40 16.48
N HIS A 122 18.74 7.30 16.42
CA HIS A 122 19.93 7.10 17.21
C HIS A 122 20.85 6.06 16.56
N ARG A 123 22.12 6.07 16.92
CA ARG A 123 23.03 4.97 16.52
C ARG A 123 22.48 3.63 17.03
N SER A 124 22.79 2.57 16.29
CA SER A 124 22.59 1.20 16.76
C SER A 124 23.90 0.71 17.34
N ASP A 125 23.86 0.29 18.61
CA ASP A 125 24.99 -0.22 19.36
C ASP A 125 24.48 -1.37 20.24
N ALA A 126 25.32 -2.38 20.48
CA ALA A 126 24.95 -3.58 21.25
C ALA A 126 24.61 -3.26 22.73
N THR A 127 24.98 -2.07 23.19
CA THR A 127 24.68 -1.57 24.55
C THR A 127 23.36 -0.80 24.64
N GLU A 128 22.71 -0.49 23.52
CA GLU A 128 21.43 0.23 23.52
C GLU A 128 20.30 -0.67 24.01
N GLN A 129 19.46 -0.14 24.90
CA GLN A 129 18.34 -0.88 25.47
C GLN A 129 17.12 -0.94 24.53
N PHE A 130 17.00 0.01 23.61
CA PHE A 130 15.82 0.18 22.76
C PHE A 130 16.21 0.18 21.29
N ASP A 131 15.39 -0.49 20.48
CA ASP A 131 15.51 -0.45 19.03
C ASP A 131 15.35 1.00 18.51
N SER A 132 16.13 1.36 17.50
CA SER A 132 16.23 2.71 16.96
C SER A 132 16.24 2.73 15.42
N ILE A 133 16.01 3.91 14.86
CA ILE A 133 16.28 4.21 13.44
C ILE A 133 17.68 4.80 13.36
N THR A 134 18.54 4.18 12.56
CA THR A 134 19.96 4.55 12.42
C THR A 134 20.23 5.41 11.20
N SER A 135 19.36 5.34 10.20
CA SER A 135 19.43 6.15 8.98
C SER A 135 18.02 6.56 8.59
N PHE A 136 17.85 7.81 8.18
CA PHE A 136 16.59 8.37 7.75
C PHE A 136 16.84 9.29 6.56
N ILE A 137 16.38 8.91 5.37
CA ILE A 137 16.70 9.57 4.12
C ILE A 137 15.41 9.98 3.42
N GLY A 138 15.22 11.28 3.20
CA GLY A 138 14.15 11.78 2.35
C GLY A 138 14.49 11.60 0.88
N GLN A 139 13.68 10.84 0.15
CA GLN A 139 13.75 10.71 -1.30
C GLN A 139 12.68 11.60 -1.94
N ARG A 140 13.07 12.34 -2.97
CA ARG A 140 12.14 13.18 -3.74
C ARG A 140 12.20 12.80 -5.21
N SER A 141 11.06 12.86 -5.87
CA SER A 141 10.94 12.65 -7.31
C SER A 141 10.05 13.73 -7.92
N LEU A 142 10.38 14.17 -9.13
CA LEU A 142 9.52 15.08 -9.87
C LEU A 142 8.25 14.33 -10.30
N GLN A 143 7.11 14.93 -10.01
CA GLN A 143 5.78 14.39 -10.29
C GLN A 143 4.91 15.46 -10.93
N PRO A 144 3.85 15.09 -11.68
CA PRO A 144 2.94 16.04 -12.29
C PRO A 144 2.36 17.03 -11.27
N THR A 145 2.32 18.31 -11.63
CA THR A 145 1.70 19.38 -10.87
C THR A 145 0.22 19.56 -11.19
N ALA A 146 -0.28 19.00 -12.30
CA ALA A 146 -1.71 18.92 -12.58
C ALA A 146 -2.06 17.63 -13.35
N VAL A 147 -3.26 17.10 -13.08
CA VAL A 147 -3.80 15.92 -13.76
C VAL A 147 -5.12 16.29 -14.42
N HIS A 148 -5.24 15.96 -15.70
CA HIS A 148 -6.42 16.18 -16.52
C HIS A 148 -7.03 14.85 -16.91
N LEU A 149 -8.31 14.66 -16.58
CA LEU A 149 -9.07 13.48 -16.95
C LEU A 149 -10.24 13.86 -17.84
N GLN A 150 -10.37 13.13 -18.94
CA GLN A 150 -11.49 13.24 -19.88
C GLN A 150 -12.05 11.84 -20.19
N ARG A 151 -13.36 11.76 -20.41
CA ARG A 151 -14.05 10.55 -20.88
C ARG A 151 -15.22 10.91 -21.78
N TRP A 152 -15.64 9.96 -22.62
CA TRP A 152 -16.86 10.08 -23.40
C TRP A 152 -18.08 9.71 -22.57
N GLN A 153 -19.13 10.54 -22.59
CA GLN A 153 -20.43 10.26 -21.99
C GLN A 153 -21.49 10.05 -23.07
N ALA A 154 -21.80 8.78 -23.34
CA ALA A 154 -22.72 8.41 -24.42
C ALA A 154 -24.17 8.86 -24.21
N THR A 155 -24.62 9.02 -22.96
CA THR A 155 -25.99 9.47 -22.65
C THR A 155 -26.21 10.95 -22.95
N ALA A 156 -25.19 11.78 -22.72
CA ALA A 156 -25.22 13.22 -23.00
C ALA A 156 -24.67 13.56 -24.39
N LEU A 157 -24.06 12.59 -25.08
CA LEU A 157 -23.40 12.75 -26.39
C LEU A 157 -22.30 13.82 -26.36
N GLU A 158 -21.59 13.93 -25.24
CA GLU A 158 -20.56 14.92 -25.01
C GLU A 158 -19.32 14.32 -24.36
N GLN A 159 -18.25 15.11 -24.39
CA GLN A 159 -17.04 14.85 -23.65
C GLN A 159 -17.18 15.41 -22.23
N GLU A 160 -16.96 14.55 -21.24
CA GLU A 160 -16.95 14.92 -19.84
C GLU A 160 -15.51 15.09 -19.37
N GLU A 161 -15.24 16.19 -18.68
CA GLU A 161 -13.93 16.55 -18.14
C GLU A 161 -14.04 16.83 -16.64
N GLY A 162 -13.01 16.46 -15.89
CA GLY A 162 -12.89 16.81 -14.46
C GLY A 162 -12.77 18.33 -14.26
N ALA A 163 -12.60 18.78 -13.01
CA ALA A 163 -12.54 20.21 -12.66
C ALA A 163 -11.34 21.02 -13.23
N GLY A 164 -10.67 20.54 -14.28
CA GLY A 164 -9.54 21.20 -14.94
C GLY A 164 -8.20 20.98 -14.21
N SER A 165 -7.28 21.94 -14.36
CA SER A 165 -5.92 21.93 -13.81
C SER A 165 -5.91 22.16 -12.29
N VAL A 166 -6.48 21.22 -11.52
CA VAL A 166 -6.35 21.23 -10.07
C VAL A 166 -4.89 21.00 -9.72
N GLN A 167 -4.26 22.05 -9.22
CA GLN A 167 -2.84 22.02 -8.88
C GLN A 167 -2.58 21.05 -7.72
N SER A 168 -1.50 20.29 -7.85
CA SER A 168 -1.08 19.33 -6.84
C SER A 168 -0.67 20.05 -5.55
N LYS A 169 -0.82 19.37 -4.42
CA LYS A 169 -0.51 19.92 -3.09
C LYS A 169 0.96 19.77 -2.70
N HIS A 170 1.74 18.99 -3.44
CA HIS A 170 3.14 18.70 -3.12
C HIS A 170 4.07 19.78 -3.67
N GLN A 171 5.09 20.20 -2.92
CA GLN A 171 6.00 21.25 -3.34
C GLN A 171 7.33 20.68 -3.85
N HIS A 172 7.73 21.05 -5.07
CA HIS A 172 9.01 20.63 -5.67
C HIS A 172 10.15 21.63 -5.44
N SER A 173 9.84 22.91 -5.24
CA SER A 173 10.82 23.98 -5.10
C SER A 173 10.36 25.04 -4.11
N ASP A 174 11.31 25.62 -3.37
CA ASP A 174 11.07 26.78 -2.52
C ASP A 174 10.99 28.09 -3.34
N HIS A 175 11.47 28.07 -4.60
CA HIS A 175 11.59 29.24 -5.46
C HIS A 175 10.59 29.29 -6.62
N GLN A 176 10.03 28.14 -7.02
CA GLN A 176 9.09 28.02 -8.14
C GLN A 176 7.82 27.37 -7.61
N ASP A 177 6.68 27.99 -7.87
CA ASP A 177 5.39 27.40 -7.53
C ASP A 177 5.03 26.28 -8.51
N ASN A 178 4.03 25.48 -8.14
CA ASN A 178 3.62 24.34 -8.97
C ASN A 178 3.03 24.75 -10.33
N ALA A 179 2.43 25.94 -10.41
CA ALA A 179 1.83 26.44 -11.63
C ALA A 179 2.92 26.82 -12.65
N SER A 180 4.03 27.41 -12.20
CA SER A 180 5.15 27.80 -13.06
C SER A 180 5.94 26.60 -13.60
N LEU A 181 5.94 25.48 -12.86
CA LEU A 181 6.58 24.24 -13.30
C LEU A 181 5.89 23.60 -14.49
N GLY A 182 4.57 23.79 -14.65
CA GLY A 182 3.80 23.36 -15.84
C GLY A 182 3.89 21.85 -16.14
N LEU A 183 4.06 21.01 -15.12
CA LEU A 183 4.18 19.56 -15.29
C LEU A 183 2.79 18.93 -15.36
N GLU A 184 2.19 18.91 -16.55
CA GLU A 184 0.83 18.42 -16.73
C GLU A 184 0.79 16.98 -17.24
N GLN A 185 -0.19 16.22 -16.77
CA GLN A 185 -0.50 14.90 -17.29
C GLN A 185 -1.97 14.82 -17.69
N ALA A 186 -2.23 14.36 -18.91
CA ALA A 186 -3.59 14.21 -19.43
C ALA A 186 -3.90 12.74 -19.74
N TRP A 187 -5.09 12.31 -19.37
CA TRP A 187 -5.57 10.94 -19.50
C TRP A 187 -6.94 10.90 -20.15
N HIS A 188 -7.08 10.07 -21.18
CA HIS A 188 -8.38 9.66 -21.70
C HIS A 188 -8.74 8.29 -21.10
N ILE A 189 -9.72 8.28 -20.20
CA ILE A 189 -10.12 7.07 -19.47
C ILE A 189 -11.27 6.33 -20.18
N SER A 190 -11.69 5.21 -19.60
CA SER A 190 -12.83 4.45 -20.10
C SER A 190 -14.10 5.30 -20.14
N PRO A 191 -14.99 5.07 -21.13
CA PRO A 191 -16.26 5.79 -21.23
C PRO A 191 -17.09 5.70 -19.94
N ALA A 192 -17.95 6.70 -19.74
CA ALA A 192 -18.90 6.72 -18.65
C ALA A 192 -19.78 5.47 -18.66
N TRP A 193 -20.16 5.00 -17.47
CA TRP A 193 -21.06 3.87 -17.36
C TRP A 193 -22.43 4.23 -17.93
N ILE A 194 -23.05 3.28 -18.61
CA ILE A 194 -24.39 3.43 -19.17
C ILE A 194 -25.32 2.62 -18.27
N GLN A 195 -26.25 3.33 -17.62
CA GLN A 195 -27.34 2.70 -16.88
C GLN A 195 -28.33 2.06 -17.85
N ASP A 196 -29.11 1.11 -17.35
CA ASP A 196 -30.27 0.61 -18.08
C ASP A 196 -31.19 1.78 -18.49
N LEU A 197 -31.82 1.66 -19.65
CA LEU A 197 -32.69 2.67 -20.26
C LEU A 197 -33.85 3.10 -19.34
N LYS A 198 -34.27 2.22 -18.43
CA LYS A 198 -35.34 2.47 -17.47
C LYS A 198 -34.84 2.91 -16.09
N GLY A 199 -33.53 2.86 -15.84
CA GLY A 199 -32.92 3.16 -14.53
C GLY A 199 -33.27 2.17 -13.43
N GLU A 200 -33.69 0.94 -13.78
CA GLU A 200 -34.10 -0.10 -12.82
C GLU A 200 -32.90 -0.85 -12.20
N ASP A 201 -31.70 -0.66 -12.76
CA ASP A 201 -30.49 -1.43 -12.46
C ASP A 201 -29.77 -1.01 -11.15
N GLN A 202 -30.26 0.02 -10.44
CA GLN A 202 -29.65 0.56 -9.22
C GLN A 202 -28.19 1.02 -9.41
N ALA A 203 -27.71 1.13 -10.66
CA ALA A 203 -26.36 1.59 -10.93
C ALA A 203 -26.24 3.07 -10.57
N THR A 204 -25.10 3.48 -10.04
CA THR A 204 -24.85 4.89 -9.75
C THR A 204 -24.80 5.67 -11.06
N ALA A 205 -25.56 6.77 -11.13
CA ALA A 205 -25.59 7.62 -12.31
C ALA A 205 -24.21 8.19 -12.60
N SER A 206 -23.77 8.04 -13.87
CA SER A 206 -22.51 8.65 -14.31
C SER A 206 -22.58 10.16 -14.23
N GLY A 207 -21.55 10.77 -13.69
CA GLY A 207 -21.37 12.22 -13.67
C GLY A 207 -19.99 12.64 -13.19
N ASN A 208 -19.79 13.96 -13.11
CA ASN A 208 -18.46 14.56 -13.01
C ASN A 208 -17.77 14.19 -11.68
N SER A 209 -18.56 13.89 -10.64
CA SER A 209 -18.07 13.38 -9.36
C SER A 209 -17.15 12.17 -9.52
N GLN A 210 -17.39 11.29 -10.49
CA GLN A 210 -16.57 10.10 -10.74
C GLN A 210 -15.23 10.45 -11.35
N VAL A 211 -15.23 11.38 -12.30
CA VAL A 211 -14.02 11.89 -12.95
C VAL A 211 -13.16 12.62 -11.92
N GLU A 212 -13.80 13.44 -11.08
CA GLU A 212 -13.13 14.17 -10.01
C GLU A 212 -12.58 13.25 -8.91
N LYS A 213 -13.33 12.21 -8.52
CA LYS A 213 -12.84 11.19 -7.58
C LYS A 213 -11.58 10.52 -8.11
N LEU A 214 -11.58 10.12 -9.38
CA LEU A 214 -10.40 9.53 -10.00
C LEU A 214 -9.25 10.54 -10.14
N ASN A 215 -9.55 11.81 -10.41
CA ASN A 215 -8.55 12.88 -10.48
C ASN A 215 -7.84 13.04 -9.13
N GLN A 216 -8.64 13.04 -8.05
CA GLN A 216 -8.12 13.11 -6.70
C GLN A 216 -7.26 11.88 -6.36
N HIS A 217 -7.65 10.66 -6.77
CA HIS A 217 -6.84 9.46 -6.55
C HIS A 217 -5.48 9.55 -7.26
N LEU A 218 -5.44 9.98 -8.52
CA LEU A 218 -4.17 10.17 -9.23
C LEU A 218 -3.33 11.29 -8.60
N SER A 219 -3.95 12.40 -8.23
CA SER A 219 -3.29 13.51 -7.55
C SER A 219 -2.69 13.09 -6.21
N ASP A 220 -3.43 12.31 -5.41
CA ASP A 220 -2.97 11.74 -4.14
C ASP A 220 -1.78 10.77 -4.36
N TYR A 221 -1.86 9.93 -5.41
CA TYR A 221 -0.78 9.02 -5.77
C TYR A 221 0.51 9.77 -6.10
N TYR A 222 0.44 10.78 -6.97
CA TYR A 222 1.60 11.62 -7.32
C TYR A 222 2.11 12.42 -6.12
N ALA A 223 1.23 12.90 -5.25
CA ALA A 223 1.64 13.54 -4.00
C ALA A 223 2.47 12.59 -3.11
N GLY A 224 2.06 11.33 -2.98
CA GLY A 224 2.84 10.32 -2.25
C GLY A 224 4.19 10.00 -2.88
N GLN A 225 4.25 9.91 -4.22
CA GLN A 225 5.50 9.64 -4.94
C GLN A 225 6.49 10.81 -4.92
N SER A 226 6.00 12.04 -4.79
CA SER A 226 6.86 13.23 -4.82
C SER A 226 7.87 13.26 -3.67
N LYS A 227 7.51 12.74 -2.50
CA LYS A 227 8.39 12.67 -1.33
C LYS A 227 8.06 11.45 -0.46
N GLN A 228 9.04 10.56 -0.34
CA GLN A 228 9.03 9.40 0.54
C GLN A 228 10.25 9.42 1.46
N PHE A 229 10.25 8.60 2.50
CA PHE A 229 11.39 8.44 3.39
C PHE A 229 11.80 6.99 3.48
N ILE A 230 13.10 6.72 3.36
CA ILE A 230 13.68 5.40 3.56
C ILE A 230 14.44 5.42 4.88
N ALA A 231 14.07 4.52 5.79
CA ALA A 231 14.71 4.42 7.09
C ALA A 231 15.36 3.05 7.28
N LYS A 232 16.61 3.03 7.78
CA LYS A 232 17.23 1.79 8.28
C LYS A 232 17.03 1.72 9.78
N ALA A 233 16.55 0.59 10.27
CA ALA A 233 16.12 0.44 11.65
C ALA A 233 16.37 -0.97 12.20
N SER A 234 16.68 -1.08 13.49
CA SER A 234 16.67 -2.33 14.25
C SER A 234 15.30 -2.64 14.87
N VAL A 235 14.26 -1.87 14.52
CA VAL A 235 12.92 -1.94 15.12
C VAL A 235 12.20 -3.22 14.73
N ARG A 236 12.06 -4.14 15.68
CA ARG A 236 11.47 -5.48 15.46
C ARG A 236 9.97 -5.44 15.26
N ASP A 237 9.28 -4.62 16.05
CA ASP A 237 7.82 -4.46 16.06
C ASP A 237 7.31 -3.43 15.04
N SER A 238 8.11 -3.09 14.03
CA SER A 238 7.67 -2.26 12.90
C SER A 238 6.75 -3.06 11.98
N GLN A 239 5.52 -2.60 11.76
CA GLN A 239 4.54 -3.27 10.90
C GLN A 239 4.03 -2.32 9.82
N VAL A 240 3.82 -2.85 8.61
CA VAL A 240 3.20 -2.09 7.50
C VAL A 240 1.74 -1.82 7.85
N GLY A 241 1.26 -0.62 7.55
CA GLY A 241 -0.09 -0.19 7.96
C GLY A 241 -0.18 0.40 9.36
N TYR A 242 0.96 0.62 10.01
CA TYR A 242 1.03 1.33 11.29
C TYR A 242 1.89 2.57 11.16
N TRP A 243 1.64 3.54 12.02
CA TRP A 243 2.40 4.78 12.09
C TRP A 243 3.09 4.98 13.44
N PHE A 244 4.13 5.79 13.45
CA PHE A 244 4.88 6.16 14.64
C PHE A 244 5.34 7.61 14.56
N LYS A 245 5.71 8.19 15.70
CA LYS A 245 6.39 9.47 15.78
C LYS A 245 7.90 9.28 15.82
N LEU A 246 8.64 9.98 14.95
CA LEU A 246 10.11 9.98 14.96
C LEU A 246 10.64 11.04 15.93
N ASP A 247 11.42 10.61 16.93
CA ASP A 247 12.06 11.48 17.92
C ASP A 247 13.58 11.52 17.70
N GLY A 248 14.27 12.60 18.06
CA GLY A 248 15.74 12.72 18.04
C GLY A 248 16.36 13.06 16.69
N HIS A 249 15.58 13.24 15.62
CA HIS A 249 16.11 13.60 14.32
C HIS A 249 16.20 15.13 14.16
N PRO A 250 17.38 15.72 13.89
CA PRO A 250 17.61 17.17 13.94
C PRO A 250 16.67 18.04 13.08
N GLU A 251 16.33 17.58 11.88
CA GLU A 251 15.35 18.27 10.99
C GLU A 251 13.90 18.01 11.43
N ILE A 252 13.51 16.74 11.57
CA ILE A 252 12.12 16.35 11.88
C ILE A 252 11.63 16.93 13.22
N GLU A 253 12.50 17.06 14.22
CA GLU A 253 12.14 17.69 15.49
C GLU A 253 11.69 19.15 15.38
N GLN A 254 12.07 19.85 14.31
CA GLN A 254 11.66 21.24 14.05
C GLN A 254 10.23 21.34 13.51
N HIS A 255 9.67 20.23 13.03
CA HIS A 255 8.28 20.17 12.57
C HIS A 255 7.30 20.01 13.74
N SER A 256 6.00 20.15 13.48
CA SER A 256 4.97 20.05 14.52
C SER A 256 3.87 19.05 14.17
N GLY A 257 3.32 18.39 15.19
CA GLY A 257 2.18 17.49 15.05
C GLY A 257 2.42 16.33 14.06
N ALA A 258 1.49 16.17 13.10
CA ALA A 258 1.49 15.08 12.12
C ALA A 258 2.72 15.08 11.19
N ASP A 259 3.45 16.19 11.10
CA ASP A 259 4.70 16.27 10.33
C ASP A 259 5.89 15.57 11.00
N GLN A 260 5.72 15.09 12.23
CA GLN A 260 6.66 14.20 12.91
C GLN A 260 6.22 12.73 12.87
N GLU A 261 5.05 12.45 12.30
CA GLU A 261 4.43 11.13 12.27
C GLU A 261 4.57 10.49 10.88
N PHE A 262 5.01 9.24 10.87
CA PHE A 262 5.31 8.48 9.66
C PHE A 262 4.52 7.19 9.61
N LEU A 263 3.79 6.99 8.51
CA LEU A 263 3.12 5.75 8.16
C LEU A 263 4.13 4.81 7.49
N ILE A 264 4.18 3.56 7.95
CA ILE A 264 4.99 2.51 7.35
C ILE A 264 4.20 1.91 6.19
N VAL A 265 4.60 2.24 4.96
CA VAL A 265 3.96 1.76 3.72
C VAL A 265 4.66 0.53 3.13
N GLY A 266 5.89 0.27 3.55
CA GLY A 266 6.65 -0.91 3.15
C GLY A 266 7.72 -1.27 4.17
N LYS A 267 8.05 -2.56 4.25
CA LYS A 267 9.12 -3.06 5.12
C LYS A 267 9.88 -4.17 4.40
N ARG A 268 11.19 -4.04 4.37
CA ARG A 268 12.13 -5.14 4.06
C ARG A 268 12.87 -5.44 5.35
N TYR A 269 13.06 -6.71 5.67
CA TYR A 269 13.74 -7.08 6.90
C TYR A 269 14.68 -8.25 6.68
N TYR A 270 15.67 -8.32 7.54
CA TYR A 270 16.66 -9.37 7.63
C TYR A 270 16.73 -9.84 9.08
N ASN A 271 16.65 -11.15 9.28
CA ASN A 271 16.79 -11.80 10.58
C ASN A 271 17.76 -12.96 10.44
N GLN A 272 18.71 -13.05 11.36
CA GLN A 272 19.67 -14.13 11.47
C GLN A 272 19.49 -14.83 12.82
N ASN A 273 19.30 -16.15 12.78
CA ASN A 273 19.20 -16.95 13.98
C ASN A 273 20.54 -17.00 14.72
N ASN A 274 20.50 -16.99 16.05
CA ASN A 274 21.67 -17.21 16.90
C ASN A 274 21.87 -18.72 17.12
N LEU A 275 22.31 -19.44 16.08
CA LEU A 275 22.60 -20.87 16.20
C LEU A 275 23.86 -21.12 17.04
N PRO A 276 23.93 -22.23 17.81
CA PRO A 276 25.18 -22.71 18.38
C PRO A 276 26.25 -22.84 17.30
N LYS A 277 27.50 -22.53 17.66
CA LYS A 277 28.62 -22.45 16.70
C LYS A 277 28.75 -23.69 15.81
N ASP A 278 28.61 -24.88 16.39
CA ASP A 278 28.75 -26.15 15.66
C ASP A 278 27.63 -26.33 14.62
N LEU A 279 26.40 -25.92 14.96
CA LEU A 279 25.26 -25.96 14.04
C LEU A 279 25.38 -24.89 12.95
N ASP A 280 25.82 -23.68 13.29
CA ASP A 280 26.05 -22.63 12.30
C ASP A 280 27.10 -23.06 11.27
N GLN A 281 28.20 -23.67 11.72
CA GLN A 281 29.22 -24.21 10.81
C GLN A 281 28.67 -25.29 9.87
N GLN A 282 27.85 -26.22 10.39
CA GLN A 282 27.21 -27.25 9.56
C GLN A 282 26.27 -26.63 8.53
N VAL A 283 25.44 -25.66 8.93
CA VAL A 283 24.51 -24.95 8.05
C VAL A 283 25.28 -24.20 6.95
N GLN A 284 26.36 -23.48 7.29
CA GLN A 284 27.17 -22.77 6.30
C GLN A 284 27.82 -23.73 5.29
N GLN A 285 28.32 -24.88 5.72
CA GLN A 285 28.86 -25.90 4.82
C GLN A 285 27.80 -26.48 3.88
N LEU A 286 26.59 -26.73 4.39
CA LEU A 286 25.47 -27.20 3.58
C LEU A 286 25.02 -26.15 2.56
N LEU A 287 24.92 -24.88 2.97
CA LEU A 287 24.57 -23.76 2.09
C LEU A 287 25.58 -23.63 0.93
N GLN A 288 26.87 -23.66 1.24
CA GLN A 288 27.94 -23.61 0.22
C GLN A 288 27.84 -24.78 -0.78
N ARG A 289 27.54 -26.00 -0.30
CA ARG A 289 27.38 -27.18 -1.16
C ARG A 289 26.08 -27.16 -1.97
N SER A 290 25.02 -26.56 -1.44
CA SER A 290 23.70 -26.49 -2.08
C SER A 290 23.63 -25.52 -3.27
N GLN A 291 24.70 -24.74 -3.53
CA GLN A 291 24.72 -23.63 -4.50
C GLN A 291 23.62 -22.60 -4.25
N TRP A 292 23.04 -22.58 -3.05
CA TRP A 292 21.99 -21.63 -2.69
C TRP A 292 22.65 -20.31 -2.34
N THR A 293 22.76 -19.41 -3.33
CA THR A 293 23.35 -18.08 -3.13
C THR A 293 22.36 -17.22 -2.33
N PRO A 294 22.70 -16.77 -1.10
CA PRO A 294 21.85 -15.86 -0.37
C PRO A 294 21.76 -14.54 -1.14
N LYS A 295 20.54 -14.11 -1.50
CA LYS A 295 20.29 -12.87 -2.26
C LYS A 295 20.85 -11.61 -1.57
N HIS A 296 21.09 -11.66 -0.27
CA HIS A 296 21.68 -10.55 0.49
C HIS A 296 23.18 -10.32 0.24
N LYS A 297 23.87 -11.21 -0.50
CA LYS A 297 25.30 -11.04 -0.84
C LYS A 297 25.55 -10.47 -2.24
N THR A 298 24.53 -10.34 -3.09
CA THR A 298 24.71 -10.00 -4.51
C THR A 298 24.52 -8.52 -4.84
N ASP A 299 23.88 -7.73 -3.97
CA ASP A 299 23.71 -6.30 -4.19
C ASP A 299 24.53 -5.51 -3.18
N THR A 300 25.52 -4.77 -3.70
CA THR A 300 26.50 -3.88 -3.05
C THR A 300 27.88 -4.48 -2.75
N ASN A 301 28.88 -4.01 -3.51
CA ASN A 301 30.28 -3.88 -3.10
C ASN A 301 30.41 -2.85 -1.95
N GLN A 302 29.61 -3.00 -0.89
CA GLN A 302 29.70 -2.25 0.35
C GLN A 302 29.66 -3.26 1.50
N ALA A 303 30.75 -4.01 1.63
CA ALA A 303 31.12 -4.62 2.90
C ALA A 303 31.49 -3.51 3.88
N THR A 304 30.50 -2.77 4.35
CA THR A 304 30.65 -1.77 5.41
C THR A 304 29.51 -1.97 6.40
N HIS A 305 29.82 -2.69 7.49
CA HIS A 305 29.10 -2.75 8.77
C HIS A 305 27.89 -3.69 8.98
N THR A 306 27.59 -4.65 8.10
CA THR A 306 26.41 -5.55 8.28
C THR A 306 26.67 -6.92 8.90
N ASP A 307 27.91 -7.32 9.21
CA ASP A 307 28.19 -8.63 9.82
C ASP A 307 27.91 -8.70 11.34
N GLN A 308 27.59 -7.58 11.99
CA GLN A 308 27.35 -7.54 13.45
C GLN A 308 25.86 -7.55 13.82
N GLU A 309 24.99 -6.98 12.99
CA GLU A 309 23.57 -6.85 13.30
C GLU A 309 22.79 -8.06 12.80
N ARG A 310 22.38 -8.91 13.74
CA ARG A 310 21.59 -10.12 13.46
C ARG A 310 20.15 -9.83 13.06
N GLN A 311 19.70 -8.60 13.20
CA GLN A 311 18.38 -8.17 12.76
C GLN A 311 18.45 -6.73 12.29
N ALA A 312 17.88 -6.47 11.12
CA ALA A 312 17.79 -5.15 10.53
C ALA A 312 16.53 -5.05 9.67
N SER A 313 16.06 -3.83 9.47
CA SER A 313 14.93 -3.53 8.59
C SER A 313 15.16 -2.23 7.83
N GLU A 314 14.68 -2.22 6.60
CA GLU A 314 14.50 -1.03 5.78
C GLU A 314 13.01 -0.73 5.71
N LEU A 315 12.60 0.43 6.20
CA LEU A 315 11.22 0.91 6.21
C LEU A 315 11.05 1.94 5.09
N ILE A 316 9.98 1.78 4.33
CA ILE A 316 9.49 2.77 3.37
C ILE A 316 8.37 3.52 4.09
N LEU A 317 8.54 4.83 4.21
CA LEU A 317 7.75 5.68 5.09
C LEU A 317 7.13 6.84 4.30
N GLN A 318 5.89 7.17 4.64
CA GLN A 318 5.18 8.35 4.17
C GLN A 318 4.82 9.22 5.38
N ARG A 319 4.82 10.56 5.23
CA ARG A 319 4.25 11.42 6.28
C ARG A 319 2.76 11.10 6.45
N ARG A 320 2.30 10.99 7.70
CA ARG A 320 0.93 10.53 8.00
C ARG A 320 -0.17 11.41 7.39
N ASN A 321 0.08 12.71 7.26
CA ASN A 321 -0.85 13.68 6.67
C ASN A 321 -0.96 13.59 5.13
N ILE A 322 -0.02 12.92 4.46
CA ILE A 322 -0.09 12.70 3.02
C ILE A 322 -0.93 11.45 2.76
N LYS A 323 -2.09 11.65 2.15
CA LYS A 323 -3.01 10.56 1.81
C LYS A 323 -2.29 9.50 0.99
N THR A 324 -2.31 8.27 1.47
CA THR A 324 -1.68 7.14 0.80
C THR A 324 -2.75 6.43 -0.01
N VAL A 325 -2.48 6.22 -1.29
CA VAL A 325 -3.35 5.48 -2.21
C VAL A 325 -2.50 4.44 -2.95
N PRO A 326 -3.09 3.32 -3.37
CA PRO A 326 -2.35 2.31 -4.11
C PRO A 326 -1.96 2.86 -5.49
N GLU A 327 -0.83 2.38 -6.02
CA GLU A 327 -0.43 2.69 -7.40
C GLU A 327 -1.56 2.35 -8.39
N TYR A 328 -1.94 3.32 -9.22
CA TYR A 328 -2.97 3.15 -10.23
C TYR A 328 -2.53 3.72 -11.57
N ASN A 329 -2.46 2.84 -12.57
CA ASN A 329 -2.26 3.20 -13.97
C ASN A 329 -3.55 2.87 -14.76
N PRO A 330 -4.27 3.88 -15.29
CA PRO A 330 -5.52 3.68 -16.03
C PRO A 330 -5.40 2.84 -17.32
N LEU A 331 -4.19 2.55 -17.81
CA LEU A 331 -3.97 1.69 -18.98
C LEU A 331 -3.69 0.23 -18.59
N GLN A 332 -2.94 0.03 -17.50
CA GLN A 332 -2.57 -1.31 -17.04
C GLN A 332 -3.67 -1.96 -16.20
N HIS A 333 -4.44 -1.17 -15.46
CA HIS A 333 -5.46 -1.64 -14.52
C HIS A 333 -6.90 -1.47 -15.05
N ARG A 334 -7.10 -1.60 -16.37
CA ARG A 334 -8.42 -1.45 -17.02
C ARG A 334 -9.38 -2.58 -16.69
#